data_AF-A0A6J7EJS0-F1
#
_entry.id   AF-A0A6J7EJS0-F1
#
_cell.length_a   1.000
_cell.length_b   1.000
_cell.length_c   1.000
_cell.angle_alpha   90.00
_cell.angle_beta   90.00
_cell.angle_gamma   90.00
#
_symmetry.space_group_name_H-M   'P 1'
#
loop_
_entity.id
_entity.type
_entity.pdbx_description
1 polymer ?
#
loop_
_entity_poly.entity_id
_entity_poly.type
_entity_poly.pdbx_seq_one_letter_code
_entity_poly.pdbx_strand_id
1 'polypeptide(L)'
;MEIFGSLDSVASGVNARTPLRGLDTEEGTESTMNINPYRGFVDRFRDAFRNETTAFTEVVAGSRQNPCPPESAREALRVALACEISVAEQRPVRVAEVTGR
;
A
#
# COMPACT_ATOMS: atom_id res chain seq x y z
N MET A 1 -2.75 -5.89 -1.55
CA MET A 1 -1.32 -6.26 -1.70
C MET A 1 -1.25 -7.75 -1.57
N GLU A 2 -0.51 -8.41 -2.45
CA GLU A 2 -0.33 -9.86 -2.47
C GLU A 2 1.17 -10.14 -2.54
N ILE A 3 1.62 -11.17 -1.82
CA ILE A 3 3.03 -11.58 -1.76
C ILE A 3 3.06 -13.09 -1.90
N PHE A 4 3.85 -13.58 -2.85
CA PHE A 4 4.03 -15.01 -3.14
C PHE A 4 5.47 -15.40 -2.80
N GLY A 5 5.62 -16.41 -1.96
CA GLY A 5 6.90 -16.99 -1.58
C GLY A 5 6.92 -18.50 -1.80
N SER A 6 8.08 -19.12 -1.62
CA SER A 6 8.26 -20.57 -1.81
C SER A 6 7.47 -21.42 -0.82
N LEU A 7 7.11 -20.86 0.34
CA LEU A 7 6.41 -21.57 1.42
C LEU A 7 4.92 -21.20 1.50
N ASP A 8 4.54 -20.02 1.04
CA ASP A 8 3.17 -19.53 1.19
C ASP A 8 2.89 -18.31 0.30
N SER A 9 1.62 -17.95 0.19
CA SER A 9 1.14 -16.72 -0.43
C SER A 9 0.19 -15.98 0.51
N VAL A 10 0.42 -14.69 0.72
CA VAL A 10 -0.37 -13.87 1.64
C VAL A 10 -0.99 -12.67 0.92
N ALA A 11 -2.24 -12.37 1.26
CA ALA A 11 -2.98 -11.21 0.76
C ALA A 11 -3.36 -10.28 1.91
N SER A 12 -3.14 -8.98 1.71
CA SER A 12 -3.53 -7.92 2.63
C SER A 12 -4.45 -6.91 1.93
N GLY A 13 -5.52 -6.55 2.62
CA GLY A 13 -6.54 -5.61 2.14
C GLY A 13 -7.81 -6.25 1.57
N VAL A 14 -7.87 -7.58 1.56
CA VAL A 14 -9.10 -8.36 1.34
C VAL A 14 -9.70 -8.66 2.72
N ASN A 15 -10.82 -8.02 3.05
CA ASN A 15 -11.53 -8.18 4.32
C ASN A 15 -13.03 -7.91 4.14
N ALA A 16 -13.79 -8.03 5.22
CA ALA A 16 -15.25 -7.85 5.20
C ALA A 16 -15.70 -6.52 4.57
N ARG A 17 -14.91 -5.45 4.64
CA ARG A 17 -15.23 -4.14 4.05
C ARG A 17 -14.76 -3.97 2.60
N THR A 18 -14.15 -4.98 2.01
CA THR A 18 -13.76 -4.95 0.59
C THR A 18 -15.02 -4.97 -0.29
N PRO A 19 -15.16 -4.08 -1.29
CA PRO A 19 -16.37 -3.93 -2.10
C PRO A 19 -16.47 -5.01 -3.19
N LEU A 20 -16.34 -6.28 -2.79
CA LEU A 20 -16.48 -7.45 -3.66
C LEU A 20 -17.74 -8.21 -3.26
N ARG A 21 -18.60 -8.48 -4.25
CA ARG A 21 -19.76 -9.34 -4.10
C ARG A 21 -19.36 -10.76 -4.53
N GLY A 22 -19.36 -11.70 -3.59
CA GLY A 22 -19.27 -13.13 -3.93
C GLY A 22 -20.53 -13.55 -4.66
N LEU A 23 -20.38 -14.26 -5.78
CA LEU A 23 -21.50 -14.83 -6.54
C LEU A 23 -21.70 -16.32 -6.25
N ASP A 24 -20.65 -17.00 -5.78
CA ASP A 24 -20.63 -18.45 -5.51
C ASP A 24 -20.87 -18.78 -4.02
N THR A 25 -21.68 -17.98 -3.32
CA THR A 25 -22.04 -18.27 -1.91
C THR A 25 -23.00 -19.45 -1.85
N GLU A 26 -22.71 -20.43 -0.98
CA GLU A 26 -23.63 -21.55 -0.70
C GLU A 26 -25.01 -21.02 -0.29
N GLU A 27 -26.06 -21.68 -0.78
CA GLU A 27 -27.45 -21.32 -0.52
C GLU A 27 -27.69 -21.20 0.99
N GLY A 28 -28.18 -20.03 1.45
CA GLY A 28 -28.41 -19.75 2.87
C GLY A 28 -27.23 -19.17 3.63
N THR A 29 -26.08 -18.93 3.00
CA THR A 29 -24.91 -18.32 3.64
C THR A 29 -24.85 -16.83 3.36
N GLU A 30 -24.81 -15.99 4.41
CA GLU A 30 -24.59 -14.56 4.25
C GLU A 30 -23.17 -14.28 3.73
N SER A 31 -23.03 -13.33 2.80
CA SER A 31 -21.72 -12.94 2.30
C SER A 31 -20.88 -12.32 3.44
N THR A 32 -19.68 -12.86 3.65
CA THR A 32 -18.72 -12.33 4.63
C THR A 32 -17.94 -11.11 4.11
N MET A 33 -18.21 -10.70 2.87
CA MET A 33 -17.56 -9.60 2.15
C MET A 33 -18.58 -8.49 1.85
N ASN A 34 -18.11 -7.29 1.51
CA ASN A 34 -18.94 -6.12 1.25
C ASN A 34 -19.86 -5.70 2.43
N ILE A 35 -19.46 -6.01 3.66
CA ILE A 35 -20.07 -5.53 4.90
C ILE A 35 -19.52 -4.14 5.18
N ASN A 36 -20.36 -3.10 5.04
CA ASN A 36 -19.96 -1.68 5.18
C ASN A 36 -18.70 -1.33 4.33
N PRO A 37 -18.82 -1.36 2.99
CA PRO A 37 -17.68 -1.21 2.11
C PRO A 37 -16.95 0.11 2.32
N TYR A 38 -15.63 0.10 2.13
CA TYR A 38 -14.85 1.33 2.14
C TYR A 38 -15.37 2.33 1.10
N ARG A 39 -15.70 3.54 1.55
CA ARG A 39 -16.30 4.57 0.68
C ARG A 39 -15.28 5.42 -0.06
N GLY A 40 -14.00 5.29 0.28
CA GLY A 40 -12.92 6.05 -0.33
C GLY A 40 -11.61 5.87 0.41
N PHE A 41 -10.58 6.54 -0.10
CA PHE A 41 -9.20 6.39 0.38
C PHE A 41 -9.06 6.72 1.87
N VAL A 42 -9.60 7.87 2.31
CA VAL A 42 -9.50 8.30 3.72
C VAL A 42 -10.24 7.35 4.65
N ASP A 43 -11.39 6.80 4.24
CA ASP A 43 -12.10 5.79 5.04
C ASP A 43 -11.28 4.50 5.16
N ARG A 44 -10.63 4.07 4.08
CA ARG A 44 -9.78 2.87 4.04
C ARG A 44 -8.50 2.98 4.87
N PHE A 45 -7.91 4.16 4.93
CA PHE A 45 -6.60 4.40 5.53
C PHE A 45 -6.64 5.34 6.75
N ARG A 46 -7.83 5.59 7.30
CA ARG A 46 -8.03 6.49 8.45
C ARG A 46 -7.09 6.17 9.60
N ASP A 47 -6.98 4.89 9.96
CA ASP A 47 -6.16 4.44 11.08
C ASP A 47 -4.67 4.54 10.73
N ALA A 48 -4.29 4.30 9.48
CA ALA A 48 -2.92 4.49 9.02
C ALA A 48 -2.48 5.96 9.17
N PHE A 49 -3.32 6.91 8.76
CA PHE A 49 -3.06 8.35 8.94
C PHE A 49 -2.94 8.76 10.40
N ARG A 50 -3.77 8.21 11.29
CA ARG A 50 -3.68 8.44 12.74
C ARG A 50 -2.37 7.92 13.29
N ASN A 51 -1.98 6.71 12.92
CA ASN A 51 -0.74 6.07 13.37
C ASN A 51 0.49 6.81 12.85
N GLU A 52 0.49 7.23 11.59
CA GLU A 52 1.57 8.01 10.99
C GLU A 52 1.72 9.38 11.66
N THR A 53 0.62 10.10 11.87
CA THR A 53 0.66 11.41 12.55
C THR A 53 1.17 11.25 13.99
N THR A 54 0.74 10.21 14.69
CA THR A 54 1.24 9.90 16.04
C THR A 54 2.74 9.64 16.02
N ALA A 55 3.20 8.76 15.10
CA ALA A 55 4.62 8.47 14.92
C ALA A 55 5.45 9.73 14.63
N PHE A 56 4.92 10.63 13.81
CA PHE A 56 5.57 11.91 13.52
C PHE A 56 5.73 12.76 14.78
N THR A 57 4.70 12.88 15.63
CA THR A 57 4.81 13.64 16.88
C THR A 57 5.83 13.05 17.84
N GLU A 58 5.95 11.73 17.92
CA GLU A 58 6.96 11.04 18.74
C GLU A 58 8.38 11.31 18.24
N VAL A 59 8.57 11.32 16.91
CA VAL A 59 9.86 11.66 16.30
C VAL A 59 10.24 13.11 16.59
N VAL A 60 9.31 14.06 16.46
CA VAL A 60 9.54 15.47 16.78
C VAL A 60 9.85 15.67 18.27
N ALA A 61 9.22 14.89 19.14
CA ALA A 61 9.48 14.89 20.58
C ALA A 61 10.79 14.17 20.97
N GLY A 62 11.47 13.50 20.03
CA GLY A 62 12.68 12.72 20.28
C GLY A 62 12.44 11.40 21.02
N SER A 63 11.18 10.97 21.19
CA SER A 63 10.84 9.71 21.87
C SER A 63 10.85 8.49 20.94
N ARG A 64 11.00 8.71 19.63
CA ARG A 64 11.05 7.65 18.62
C ARG A 64 12.04 7.99 17.50
N GLN A 65 12.75 6.98 17.00
CA GLN A 65 13.55 7.12 15.77
C GLN A 65 12.65 7.19 14.54
N ASN A 66 13.01 7.99 13.53
CA ASN A 66 12.20 8.14 12.32
C ASN A 66 12.05 6.79 11.58
N PRO A 67 10.84 6.20 11.51
CA PRO A 67 10.61 4.93 10.83
C PRO A 67 10.61 5.06 9.29
N CYS A 68 10.54 6.29 8.76
CA CYS A 68 10.52 6.59 7.32
C CYS A 68 11.52 7.73 7.04
N PRO A 69 12.83 7.41 6.96
CA PRO A 69 13.85 8.42 6.73
C PRO A 69 13.76 8.99 5.29
N PRO A 70 14.24 10.22 5.05
CA PRO A 70 14.17 10.86 3.72
C PRO A 70 14.79 10.03 2.59
N GLU A 71 15.80 9.24 2.89
CA GLU A 71 16.46 8.34 1.93
C GLU A 71 15.48 7.31 1.36
N SER A 72 14.57 6.77 2.18
CA SER A 72 13.54 5.83 1.72
C SER A 72 12.56 6.50 0.75
N ALA A 73 12.16 7.75 1.03
CA ALA A 73 11.30 8.52 0.13
C ALA A 73 12.00 8.80 -1.22
N ARG A 74 13.31 9.08 -1.18
CA ARG A 74 14.10 9.29 -2.41
C ARG A 74 14.17 8.03 -3.28
N GLU A 75 14.41 6.86 -2.69
CA GLU A 75 14.45 5.63 -3.47
C GLU A 75 13.06 5.24 -4.01
N ALA A 76 11.98 5.47 -3.26
CA ALA A 76 10.62 5.30 -3.76
C ALA A 76 10.33 6.23 -4.97
N LEU A 77 10.78 7.49 -4.91
CA LEU A 77 10.66 8.43 -6.02
C LEU A 77 11.42 7.97 -7.26
N ARG A 78 12.63 7.41 -7.09
CA ARG A 78 13.39 6.85 -8.22
C ARG A 78 12.65 5.74 -8.95
N VAL A 79 11.96 4.86 -8.21
CA VAL A 79 11.12 3.82 -8.81
C VAL A 79 9.99 4.45 -9.62
N ALA A 80 9.29 5.44 -9.06
CA ALA A 80 8.21 6.13 -9.77
C ALA A 80 8.70 6.80 -11.06
N LEU A 81 9.83 7.50 -11.02
CA LEU A 81 10.46 8.11 -12.20
C LEU A 81 10.88 7.07 -13.25
N ALA A 82 11.39 5.92 -12.83
CA ALA A 82 11.71 4.83 -13.75
C ALA A 82 10.46 4.30 -14.45
N CYS A 83 9.32 4.22 -13.75
CA CYS A 83 8.04 3.88 -14.35
C CYS A 83 7.58 4.92 -15.38
N GLU A 84 7.72 6.22 -15.09
CA GLU A 84 7.39 7.29 -16.05
C GLU A 84 8.24 7.19 -17.34
N ILE A 85 9.55 6.99 -17.21
CA ILE A 85 10.44 6.78 -18.37
C ILE A 85 10.04 5.51 -19.13
N SER A 86 9.74 4.43 -18.41
CA SER A 86 9.34 3.15 -19.01
C SER A 86 8.06 3.28 -19.84
N VAL A 87 7.07 4.01 -19.34
CA VAL A 87 5.83 4.31 -20.07
C VAL A 87 6.13 5.16 -21.31
N ALA A 88 6.95 6.20 -21.20
CA ALA A 88 7.28 7.07 -22.33
C ALA A 88 8.07 6.35 -23.44
N GLU A 89 9.02 5.49 -23.06
CA GLU A 89 9.93 4.80 -23.99
C GLU A 89 9.45 3.40 -24.38
N GLN A 90 8.35 2.91 -23.80
CA GLN A 90 7.78 1.58 -24.06
C GLN A 90 8.81 0.44 -23.88
N ARG A 91 9.71 0.58 -22.90
CA ARG A 91 10.72 -0.44 -22.57
C ARG A 91 10.91 -0.59 -21.07
N PRO A 92 11.44 -1.73 -20.60
CA PRO A 92 11.93 -1.84 -19.23
C PRO A 92 13.07 -0.84 -18.95
N VAL A 93 13.03 -0.24 -17.76
CA VAL A 93 14.05 0.71 -17.26
C VAL A 93 14.55 0.19 -15.91
N ARG A 94 15.86 0.05 -15.75
CA ARG A 94 16.41 -0.26 -14.43
C ARG A 94 16.37 0.99 -13.57
N VAL A 95 15.97 0.86 -12.31
CA VAL A 95 15.96 1.98 -11.35
C VAL A 95 17.33 2.66 -11.25
N ALA A 96 18.42 1.89 -11.41
CA ALA A 96 19.79 2.40 -11.43
C ALA A 96 20.10 3.38 -12.59
N GLU A 97 19.28 3.40 -13.65
CA GLU A 97 19.38 4.40 -14.73
C GLU A 97 18.87 5.78 -14.26
N VAL A 98 17.98 5.82 -13.26
CA VAL A 98 17.44 7.05 -12.67
C VAL A 98 18.42 7.61 -11.64
N THR A 99 19.43 8.29 -12.17
CA THR A 99 20.44 8.98 -11.36
C THR A 99 19.99 10.42 -11.13
N GLY A 100 19.36 10.67 -9.98
CA GLY A 100 19.11 12.05 -9.52
C GLY A 100 20.40 12.71 -9.03
N ARG A 101 20.69 13.92 -9.54
CA ARG A 101 21.50 14.92 -8.83
C ARG A 101 20.66 15.56 -7.75
#